data_AF-C7RQW1-F1
#
_entry.id   AF-C7RQW1-F1
#
_cell.length_a   1.000
_cell.length_b   1.000
_cell.length_c   1.000
_cell.angle_alpha   90.00
_cell.angle_beta   90.00
_cell.angle_gamma   90.00
#
_symmetry.space_group_name_H-M   'P 1'
#
loop_
_entity.id
_entity.type
_entity.pdbx_description
1 polymer ?
#
loop_
_entity_poly.entity_id
_entity_poly.type
_entity_poly.pdbx_seq_one_letter_code
_entity_poly.pdbx_strand_id
1 'polypeptide(L)'
;MKQGLRHLPFLGSGIQLMAIRLAAGCIAVALIFATELAAADFASRGGPEPANIAEIGELLRTDPYDLELLISFGTSKGGSAGHLALALRDDNTDDDLVYSANFYADRRPEHDQAFYTDDLMLAVPKLEYLFKTTSSLGETASFGLDFGEIYKRSVVGVRVYGVPAGEKEALASFFGRINADFHARAARTAYHDGEIKYDYLLFNCAKSIGSAFKFGAGYEELAVTSPRRLSLTRLAAAANANLPTEMAMKLISEWSRRGYAIDVVLYKKYGGSTYIDPHEEEKVAFKDLPNRFPSVRSRDFRREEGAYRDFDNLYAMYLLYNLGKYSVWVNEATQGLEIEKEKQPMAYDEAAALAKTNARSDSRSYRRHLRFLPRGIRIGEAPDNSHLYDYTHGGKAD
;
A
#
# COMPACT_ATOMS: atom_id res chain seq x y z
N MET A 1 29.40 -94.86 28.32
CA MET A 1 29.23 -94.27 29.68
C MET A 1 28.50 -92.94 29.54
N LYS A 2 27.31 -92.85 30.17
CA LYS A 2 26.59 -91.65 30.65
C LYS A 2 26.59 -90.33 29.84
N GLN A 3 25.39 -90.03 29.34
CA GLN A 3 24.59 -88.79 29.48
C GLN A 3 25.13 -87.42 29.03
N GLY A 4 24.30 -86.72 28.23
CA GLY A 4 24.28 -85.26 28.11
C GLY A 4 23.41 -84.74 26.97
N LEU A 5 22.08 -84.70 27.14
CA LEU A 5 21.15 -83.92 26.30
C LEU A 5 21.55 -82.43 26.31
N ARG A 6 21.45 -81.74 25.16
CA ARG A 6 20.98 -80.34 25.11
C ARG A 6 20.44 -79.97 23.73
N HIS A 7 19.19 -79.51 23.74
CA HIS A 7 18.46 -78.87 22.65
C HIS A 7 19.16 -77.60 22.16
N LEU A 8 19.08 -77.34 20.85
CA LEU A 8 19.20 -76.01 20.23
C LEU A 8 17.89 -75.71 19.49
N PRO A 9 17.19 -74.61 19.82
CA PRO A 9 15.97 -74.21 19.12
C PRO A 9 16.26 -73.25 17.97
N PHE A 10 15.40 -73.39 16.96
CA PHE A 10 14.94 -72.36 16.02
C PHE A 10 14.83 -70.96 16.68
N LEU A 11 15.33 -69.92 16.00
CA LEU A 11 14.76 -68.56 16.03
C LEU A 11 15.47 -67.66 14.98
N GLY A 12 15.13 -67.86 13.72
CA GLY A 12 15.19 -66.81 12.69
C GLY A 12 13.80 -66.20 12.55
N SER A 13 13.65 -64.89 12.76
CA SER A 13 12.54 -64.05 12.24
C SER A 13 12.37 -62.68 12.94
N GLY A 14 13.12 -62.36 14.00
CA GLY A 14 12.91 -61.09 14.72
C GLY A 14 13.59 -59.86 14.10
N ILE A 15 14.85 -60.00 13.67
CA ILE A 15 15.71 -58.84 13.36
C ILE A 15 15.46 -58.30 11.95
N GLN A 16 15.15 -59.17 10.97
CA GLN A 16 14.83 -58.74 9.60
C GLN A 16 13.49 -58.01 9.51
N LEU A 17 12.47 -58.39 10.30
CA LEU A 17 11.17 -57.71 10.28
C LEU A 17 11.23 -56.30 10.91
N MET A 18 12.11 -56.10 11.89
CA MET A 18 12.25 -54.82 12.58
C MET A 18 13.01 -53.79 11.75
N ALA A 19 14.03 -54.21 10.99
CA ALA A 19 14.75 -53.36 10.05
C ALA A 19 13.87 -52.90 8.86
N ILE A 20 13.01 -53.80 8.35
CA ILE A 20 12.07 -53.47 7.27
C ILE A 20 10.96 -52.52 7.76
N ARG A 21 10.49 -52.65 9.01
CA ARG A 21 9.51 -51.74 9.61
C ARG A 21 10.08 -50.36 9.96
N LEU A 22 11.35 -50.27 10.38
CA LEU A 22 12.01 -48.97 10.58
C LEU A 22 12.29 -48.25 9.26
N ALA A 23 12.74 -48.97 8.23
CA ALA A 23 12.93 -48.38 6.90
C ALA A 23 11.60 -47.92 6.26
N ALA A 24 10.52 -48.70 6.41
CA ALA A 24 9.19 -48.30 5.97
C ALA A 24 8.61 -47.13 6.77
N GLY A 25 8.91 -47.04 8.07
CA GLY A 25 8.53 -45.89 8.92
C GLY A 25 9.27 -44.61 8.54
N CYS A 26 10.57 -44.67 8.24
CA CYS A 26 11.34 -43.51 7.78
C CYS A 26 10.93 -43.06 6.37
N ILE A 27 10.56 -43.98 5.48
CA ILE A 27 10.03 -43.64 4.15
C ILE A 27 8.62 -43.03 4.26
N ALA A 28 7.77 -43.52 5.16
CA ALA A 28 6.45 -42.95 5.41
C ALA A 28 6.51 -41.55 6.08
N VAL A 29 7.48 -41.31 6.98
CA VAL A 29 7.70 -39.97 7.55
C VAL A 29 8.31 -39.02 6.51
N ALA A 30 9.24 -39.48 5.67
CA ALA A 30 9.78 -38.67 4.57
C ALA A 30 8.72 -38.35 3.49
N LEU A 31 7.75 -39.23 3.25
CA LEU A 31 6.64 -39.01 2.32
C LEU A 31 5.52 -38.12 2.90
N ILE A 32 5.40 -37.99 4.22
CA ILE A 32 4.48 -37.01 4.84
C ILE A 32 5.09 -35.60 4.84
N PHE A 33 6.42 -35.46 4.76
CA PHE A 33 7.12 -34.18 4.55
C PHE A 33 7.38 -33.85 3.08
N ALA A 34 6.99 -34.72 2.16
CA ALA A 34 6.82 -34.36 0.75
C ALA A 34 5.46 -33.68 0.56
N THR A 35 5.21 -32.59 1.31
CA THR A 35 4.38 -31.54 0.72
C THR A 35 5.15 -31.11 -0.52
N GLU A 36 4.60 -31.38 -1.70
CA GLU A 36 5.00 -30.65 -2.89
C GLU A 36 5.08 -29.18 -2.45
N LEU A 37 6.29 -28.60 -2.46
CA LEU A 37 6.42 -27.16 -2.62
C LEU A 37 5.79 -26.90 -3.98
N ALA A 38 4.46 -26.78 -4.02
CA ALA A 38 3.78 -26.21 -5.15
C ALA A 38 4.46 -24.87 -5.35
N ALA A 39 5.13 -24.70 -6.49
CA ALA A 39 5.77 -23.45 -6.82
C ALA A 39 4.71 -22.37 -6.64
N ALA A 40 5.01 -21.36 -5.81
CA ALA A 40 4.08 -20.29 -5.53
C ALA A 40 3.67 -19.64 -6.87
N ASP A 41 2.37 -19.48 -7.09
CA ASP A 41 1.86 -18.95 -8.36
C ASP A 41 2.35 -17.49 -8.58
N PHE A 42 2.36 -17.03 -9.82
CA PHE A 42 2.60 -15.61 -10.11
C PHE A 42 1.66 -14.71 -9.28
N ALA A 43 2.16 -13.55 -8.86
CA ALA A 43 1.43 -12.61 -8.01
C ALA A 43 1.01 -13.16 -6.63
N SER A 44 1.71 -14.18 -6.14
CA SER A 44 1.62 -14.67 -4.76
C SER A 44 2.92 -14.43 -4.01
N ARG A 45 2.86 -14.43 -2.67
CA ARG A 45 4.02 -14.25 -1.82
C ARG A 45 5.07 -15.33 -2.09
N GLY A 46 6.28 -14.92 -2.47
CA GLY A 46 7.39 -15.80 -2.87
C GLY A 46 7.25 -16.44 -4.25
N GLY A 47 6.20 -16.11 -5.01
CA GLY A 47 6.02 -16.60 -6.38
C GLY A 47 6.83 -15.81 -7.42
N PRO A 48 6.78 -16.19 -8.70
CA PRO A 48 7.43 -15.44 -9.77
C PRO A 48 7.02 -13.97 -9.80
N GLU A 49 8.02 -13.11 -10.01
CA GLU A 49 7.88 -11.67 -10.19
C GLU A 49 7.84 -11.31 -11.70
N PRO A 50 7.31 -10.14 -12.09
CA PRO A 50 7.45 -9.66 -13.47
C PRO A 50 8.93 -9.62 -13.89
N ALA A 51 9.25 -10.27 -15.02
CA ALA A 51 10.63 -10.43 -15.46
C ALA A 51 11.34 -9.11 -15.79
N ASN A 52 10.59 -8.05 -16.06
CA ASN A 52 11.07 -6.75 -16.52
C ASN A 52 10.94 -5.62 -15.48
N ILE A 53 10.92 -5.95 -14.17
CA ILE A 53 10.88 -4.94 -13.09
C ILE A 53 12.00 -3.90 -13.24
N ALA A 54 13.23 -4.34 -13.54
CA ALA A 54 14.38 -3.43 -13.70
C ALA A 54 14.18 -2.46 -14.87
N GLU A 55 13.74 -2.95 -16.03
CA GLU A 55 13.50 -2.14 -17.22
C GLU A 55 12.44 -1.05 -16.98
N ILE A 56 11.35 -1.41 -16.29
CA ILE A 56 10.31 -0.44 -15.91
C ILE A 56 10.83 0.55 -14.86
N GLY A 57 11.66 0.10 -13.92
CA GLY A 57 12.34 0.97 -12.97
C GLY A 57 13.19 2.05 -13.67
N GLU A 58 14.04 1.64 -14.61
CA GLU A 58 14.86 2.54 -15.42
C GLU A 58 14.01 3.53 -16.23
N LEU A 59 12.94 3.04 -16.87
CA LEU A 59 12.01 3.88 -17.63
C LEU A 59 11.37 4.95 -16.74
N LEU A 60 10.85 4.56 -15.57
CA LEU A 60 10.23 5.51 -14.63
C LEU A 60 11.23 6.52 -14.08
N ARG A 61 12.50 6.14 -13.90
CA ARG A 61 13.60 7.01 -13.43
C ARG A 61 14.17 7.95 -14.49
N THR A 62 13.79 7.78 -15.76
CA THR A 62 14.16 8.72 -16.85
C THR A 62 13.65 10.13 -16.55
N ASP A 63 12.52 10.25 -15.86
CA ASP A 63 12.05 11.51 -15.33
C ASP A 63 12.83 11.90 -14.06
N PRO A 64 13.32 13.15 -13.94
CA PRO A 64 14.20 13.58 -12.84
C PRO A 64 13.41 14.05 -11.61
N TYR A 65 12.41 13.30 -11.15
CA TYR A 65 11.70 13.63 -9.90
C TYR A 65 12.59 13.39 -8.69
N ASP A 66 12.32 14.09 -7.59
CA ASP A 66 13.12 14.05 -6.36
C ASP A 66 12.49 13.19 -5.26
N LEU A 67 11.17 13.16 -5.21
CA LEU A 67 10.39 12.32 -4.29
C LEU A 67 9.08 11.90 -4.94
N GLU A 68 8.48 10.84 -4.41
CA GLU A 68 7.16 10.37 -4.84
C GLU A 68 6.31 9.98 -3.63
N LEU A 69 5.18 10.67 -3.45
CA LEU A 69 4.20 10.31 -2.44
C LEU A 69 3.30 9.20 -2.98
N LEU A 70 3.36 8.05 -2.34
CA LEU A 70 2.62 6.86 -2.71
C LEU A 70 1.34 6.78 -1.89
N ILE A 71 0.20 6.85 -2.58
CA ILE A 71 -1.15 6.77 -2.01
C ILE A 71 -1.74 5.43 -2.42
N SER A 72 -1.60 4.42 -1.56
CA SER A 72 -2.15 3.09 -1.84
C SER A 72 -3.65 3.07 -1.54
N PHE A 73 -4.45 2.57 -2.48
CA PHE A 73 -5.91 2.59 -2.43
C PHE A 73 -6.53 1.30 -2.97
N GLY A 74 -7.61 0.88 -2.31
CA GLY A 74 -8.12 -0.49 -2.35
C GLY A 74 -8.33 -0.99 -0.94
N THR A 75 -9.20 -1.98 -0.76
CA THR A 75 -9.69 -2.36 0.56
C THR A 75 -9.22 -3.73 0.97
N SER A 76 -8.63 -3.84 2.17
CA SER A 76 -8.91 -4.98 3.04
C SER A 76 -10.29 -4.77 3.67
N LYS A 77 -11.00 -5.85 4.01
CA LYS A 77 -12.39 -5.77 4.51
C LYS A 77 -12.56 -5.08 5.88
N GLY A 78 -11.49 -4.54 6.47
CA GLY A 78 -11.47 -3.70 7.66
C GLY A 78 -11.50 -2.18 7.42
N GLY A 79 -11.64 -1.73 6.17
CA GLY A 79 -11.79 -0.31 5.84
C GLY A 79 -10.49 0.50 5.96
N SER A 80 -9.54 0.18 5.10
CA SER A 80 -8.34 1.00 4.92
C SER A 80 -8.73 2.34 4.28
N ALA A 81 -8.54 3.43 5.02
CA ALA A 81 -8.67 4.83 4.54
C ALA A 81 -7.54 5.23 3.54
N GLY A 82 -6.93 4.24 2.88
CA GLY A 82 -5.68 4.34 2.15
C GLY A 82 -4.45 4.13 3.04
N HIS A 83 -3.29 4.01 2.40
CA HIS A 83 -1.99 4.02 3.06
C HIS A 83 -1.13 5.10 2.39
N LEU A 84 -0.32 5.82 3.18
CA LEU A 84 0.67 6.75 2.64
C LEU A 84 2.08 6.23 2.91
N ALA A 85 2.87 6.22 1.85
CA ALA A 85 4.31 6.03 1.90
C ALA A 85 5.01 7.13 1.09
N LEU A 86 6.30 7.31 1.31
CA LEU A 86 7.10 8.32 0.62
C LEU A 86 8.36 7.68 0.06
N ALA A 87 8.49 7.67 -1.26
CA ALA A 87 9.74 7.34 -1.93
C ALA A 87 10.64 8.57 -1.96
N LEU A 88 11.87 8.42 -1.48
CA LEU A 88 12.92 9.41 -1.66
C LEU A 88 13.87 8.91 -2.74
N ARG A 89 14.13 9.74 -3.75
CA ARG A 89 15.10 9.40 -4.78
C ARG A 89 16.51 9.49 -4.22
N ASP A 90 17.19 8.36 -4.28
CA ASP A 90 18.63 8.26 -4.07
C ASP A 90 19.30 8.17 -5.44
N ASP A 91 20.24 9.08 -5.67
CA ASP A 91 21.00 9.18 -6.91
C ASP A 91 22.22 8.23 -6.91
N ASN A 92 22.51 7.57 -5.78
CA ASN A 92 23.60 6.60 -5.64
C ASN A 92 23.17 5.15 -5.84
N THR A 93 21.86 4.91 -6.03
CA THR A 93 21.27 3.59 -6.20
C THR A 93 20.43 3.53 -7.47
N ASP A 94 20.22 2.31 -7.95
CA ASP A 94 19.38 2.07 -9.14
C ASP A 94 17.87 2.08 -8.81
N ASP A 95 17.51 2.27 -7.53
CA ASP A 95 16.12 2.31 -7.05
C ASP A 95 15.94 3.39 -5.97
N ASP A 96 14.70 3.85 -5.78
CA ASP A 96 14.34 4.76 -4.70
C ASP A 96 14.12 3.99 -3.40
N LEU A 97 14.22 4.69 -2.26
CA LEU A 97 13.90 4.12 -0.96
C LEU A 97 12.52 4.59 -0.49
N VAL A 98 11.61 3.65 -0.25
CA VAL A 98 10.24 3.92 0.22
C VAL A 98 10.18 3.83 1.73
N TYR A 99 9.74 4.92 2.35
CA TYR A 99 9.41 4.99 3.76
C TYR A 99 7.91 4.82 3.99
N SER A 100 7.51 3.78 4.72
CA SER A 100 6.11 3.47 5.02
C SER A 100 5.92 3.21 6.51
N ALA A 101 4.74 3.52 7.06
CA ALA A 101 4.45 3.21 8.45
C ALA A 101 4.05 1.75 8.63
N ASN A 102 4.77 1.01 9.47
CA ASN A 102 4.47 -0.38 9.78
C ASN A 102 3.18 -0.48 10.61
N PHE A 103 2.14 -1.07 10.02
CA PHE A 103 0.86 -1.27 10.70
C PHE A 103 0.97 -2.17 11.95
N TYR A 104 1.90 -3.12 11.93
CA TYR A 104 2.08 -4.12 12.98
C TYR A 104 3.00 -3.65 14.10
N ALA A 105 3.67 -2.50 13.96
CA ALA A 105 4.48 -1.86 15.00
C ALA A 105 3.63 -1.17 16.09
N ASP A 106 2.54 -1.81 16.53
CA ASP A 106 1.56 -1.29 17.50
C ASP A 106 1.73 -1.88 18.92
N ARG A 107 2.74 -2.75 19.10
CA ARG A 107 3.08 -3.45 20.35
C ARG A 107 2.01 -4.46 20.81
N ARG A 108 1.19 -4.98 19.90
CA ARG A 108 0.26 -6.08 20.21
C ARG A 108 0.98 -7.43 20.21
N PRO A 109 0.93 -8.21 21.31
CA PRO A 109 1.62 -9.51 21.39
C PRO A 109 1.22 -10.50 20.29
N GLU A 110 0.01 -10.37 19.76
CA GLU A 110 -0.48 -11.18 18.64
C GLU A 110 0.30 -10.94 17.36
N HIS A 111 0.92 -9.76 17.21
CA HIS A 111 1.68 -9.41 16.01
C HIS A 111 3.15 -9.84 16.08
N ASP A 112 3.73 -9.94 17.28
CA ASP A 112 5.15 -10.21 17.49
C ASP A 112 5.64 -11.55 16.90
N GLN A 113 4.74 -12.51 16.67
CA GLN A 113 5.09 -13.86 16.19
C GLN A 113 4.92 -14.06 14.68
N ALA A 114 4.18 -13.19 14.01
CA ALA A 114 3.74 -13.39 12.63
C ALA A 114 4.12 -12.24 11.69
N PHE A 115 4.50 -11.09 12.25
CA PHE A 115 4.76 -9.88 11.49
C PHE A 115 6.10 -9.25 11.84
N TYR A 116 6.65 -8.52 10.88
CA TYR A 116 7.77 -7.65 11.12
C TYR A 116 7.33 -6.51 12.04
N THR A 117 7.96 -6.36 13.20
CA THR A 117 7.58 -5.36 14.22
C THR A 117 8.77 -4.55 14.75
N ASP A 118 9.96 -4.76 14.17
CA ASP A 118 11.20 -4.17 14.65
C ASP A 118 11.18 -2.65 14.48
N ASP A 119 10.74 -2.14 13.32
CA ASP A 119 10.68 -0.70 13.06
C ASP A 119 9.26 -0.20 12.82
N LEU A 120 9.02 1.06 13.22
CA LEU A 120 7.76 1.77 13.00
C LEU A 120 7.68 2.41 11.61
N MET A 121 8.80 2.92 11.12
CA MET A 121 8.97 3.41 9.76
C MET A 121 9.87 2.42 9.02
N LEU A 122 9.26 1.65 8.11
CA LEU A 122 9.98 0.73 7.24
C LEU A 122 10.71 1.52 6.16
N ALA A 123 11.80 0.95 5.65
CA ALA A 123 12.51 1.45 4.48
C ALA A 123 12.84 0.28 3.55
N VAL A 124 12.23 0.25 2.37
CA VAL A 124 12.43 -0.80 1.36
C VAL A 124 12.61 -0.20 -0.03
N PRO A 125 13.31 -0.86 -0.96
CA PRO A 125 13.41 -0.41 -2.35
C PRO A 125 12.02 -0.20 -2.98
N LYS A 126 11.82 0.83 -3.79
CA LYS A 126 10.51 1.14 -4.38
C LYS A 126 10.01 0.04 -5.31
N LEU A 127 10.89 -0.58 -6.09
CA LEU A 127 10.51 -1.72 -6.92
C LEU A 127 10.09 -2.92 -6.07
N GLU A 128 10.69 -3.09 -4.89
CA GLU A 128 10.24 -4.07 -3.90
C GLU A 128 8.84 -3.73 -3.36
N TYR A 129 8.67 -2.48 -2.91
CA TYR A 129 7.41 -1.97 -2.38
C TYR A 129 6.25 -2.17 -3.36
N LEU A 130 6.48 -1.85 -4.64
CA LEU A 130 5.45 -1.88 -5.67
C LEU A 130 5.26 -3.28 -6.25
N PHE A 131 6.31 -3.94 -6.73
CA PHE A 131 6.21 -5.01 -7.73
C PHE A 131 6.74 -6.38 -7.32
N LYS A 132 7.57 -6.47 -6.28
CA LYS A 132 8.18 -7.76 -5.89
C LYS A 132 7.24 -8.63 -5.08
N THR A 133 7.55 -9.92 -5.04
CA THR A 133 6.85 -10.96 -4.25
C THR A 133 7.69 -11.45 -3.08
N THR A 134 8.89 -10.91 -2.91
CA THR A 134 9.78 -11.14 -1.77
C THR A 134 10.17 -9.82 -1.12
N SER A 135 10.59 -9.86 0.15
CA SER A 135 11.00 -8.65 0.88
C SER A 135 12.37 -8.79 1.54
N SER A 136 13.13 -7.70 1.48
CA SER A 136 14.40 -7.52 2.18
C SER A 136 14.25 -7.42 3.70
N LEU A 137 13.05 -7.13 4.21
CA LEU A 137 12.74 -7.13 5.66
C LEU A 137 12.62 -8.55 6.25
N GLY A 138 12.50 -9.58 5.39
CA GLY A 138 12.44 -10.98 5.79
C GLY A 138 11.04 -11.61 5.70
N GLU A 139 10.94 -12.85 6.17
CA GLU A 139 9.76 -13.71 6.03
C GLU A 139 8.54 -13.29 6.86
N THR A 140 8.65 -12.25 7.68
CA THR A 140 7.53 -11.71 8.48
C THR A 140 6.98 -10.41 7.91
N ALA A 141 7.56 -9.87 6.83
CA ALA A 141 7.02 -8.71 6.14
C ALA A 141 5.66 -9.01 5.50
N SER A 142 4.75 -8.04 5.50
CA SER A 142 3.38 -8.19 5.01
C SER A 142 3.26 -7.97 3.49
N PHE A 143 2.89 -9.02 2.75
CA PHE A 143 2.66 -8.93 1.31
C PHE A 143 1.36 -8.18 0.98
N GLY A 144 1.43 -7.18 0.11
CA GLY A 144 0.32 -6.26 -0.18
C GLY A 144 0.14 -5.15 0.87
N LEU A 145 1.20 -4.85 1.63
CA LEU A 145 1.27 -3.72 2.56
C LEU A 145 2.70 -3.18 2.69
N ASP A 146 3.65 -4.03 3.10
CA ASP A 146 5.06 -3.64 3.27
C ASP A 146 5.82 -3.77 1.94
N PHE A 147 5.39 -4.70 1.09
CA PHE A 147 5.91 -4.92 -0.27
C PHE A 147 4.84 -5.53 -1.19
N GLY A 148 5.08 -5.51 -2.51
CA GLY A 148 4.17 -6.09 -3.50
C GLY A 148 2.77 -5.47 -3.50
N GLU A 149 2.67 -4.17 -3.24
CA GLU A 149 1.39 -3.48 -3.04
C GLU A 149 0.42 -3.63 -4.22
N ILE A 150 0.93 -3.64 -5.46
CA ILE A 150 0.08 -3.74 -6.66
C ILE A 150 -0.72 -5.04 -6.73
N TYR A 151 -0.34 -6.07 -5.97
CA TYR A 151 -1.09 -7.33 -5.97
C TYR A 151 -2.36 -7.24 -5.12
N LYS A 152 -2.36 -6.43 -4.05
CA LYS A 152 -3.54 -6.24 -3.18
C LYS A 152 -4.39 -5.04 -3.61
N ARG A 153 -3.75 -3.96 -4.05
CA ARG A 153 -4.37 -2.63 -4.22
C ARG A 153 -3.66 -1.79 -5.27
N SER A 154 -4.25 -0.70 -5.73
CA SER A 154 -3.58 0.24 -6.64
C SER A 154 -2.82 1.29 -5.85
N VAL A 155 -1.86 1.97 -6.48
CA VAL A 155 -1.09 3.04 -5.88
C VAL A 155 -1.08 4.25 -6.80
N VAL A 156 -1.43 5.43 -6.28
CA VAL A 156 -1.15 6.70 -6.96
C VAL A 156 0.18 7.21 -6.46
N GLY A 157 1.16 7.35 -7.36
CA GLY A 157 2.41 8.01 -7.08
C GLY A 157 2.39 9.46 -7.53
N VAL A 158 2.51 10.40 -6.58
CA VAL A 158 2.62 11.84 -6.88
C VAL A 158 4.09 12.21 -6.88
N ARG A 159 4.66 12.41 -8.06
CA ARG A 159 6.08 12.76 -8.21
C ARG A 159 6.27 14.25 -8.13
N VAL A 160 7.32 14.67 -7.44
CA VAL A 160 7.62 16.08 -7.18
C VAL A 160 9.04 16.38 -7.64
N TYR A 161 9.20 17.51 -8.32
CA TYR A 161 10.44 17.94 -8.95
C TYR A 161 10.90 19.28 -8.38
N GLY A 162 12.22 19.47 -8.32
CA GLY A 162 12.87 20.67 -7.80
C GLY A 162 12.97 20.69 -6.26
N VAL A 163 12.86 19.55 -5.60
CA VAL A 163 12.97 19.47 -4.13
C VAL A 163 14.45 19.53 -3.74
N PRO A 164 14.86 20.48 -2.87
CA PRO A 164 16.25 20.59 -2.45
C PRO A 164 16.76 19.30 -1.77
N ALA A 165 18.02 18.94 -2.02
CA ALA A 165 18.65 17.78 -1.38
C ALA A 165 18.53 17.80 0.15
N GLY A 166 18.70 18.99 0.77
CA GLY A 166 18.53 19.15 2.21
C GLY A 166 17.12 18.85 2.73
N GLU A 167 16.05 19.03 1.93
CA GLU A 167 14.71 18.58 2.33
C GLU A 167 14.62 17.05 2.31
N LYS A 168 15.19 16.37 1.31
CA LYS A 168 15.24 14.90 1.24
C LYS A 168 16.01 14.30 2.42
N GLU A 169 17.19 14.85 2.73
CA GLU A 169 18.01 14.43 3.86
C GLU A 169 17.30 14.63 5.21
N ALA A 170 16.59 15.76 5.37
CA ALA A 170 15.82 16.05 6.57
C ALA A 170 14.64 15.07 6.76
N LEU A 171 13.96 14.68 5.66
CA LEU A 171 12.90 13.68 5.69
C LEU A 171 13.44 12.31 6.13
N ALA A 172 14.50 11.82 5.47
CA ALA A 172 15.15 10.55 5.83
C ALA A 172 15.62 10.53 7.30
N SER A 173 16.26 11.61 7.74
CA SER A 173 16.70 11.78 9.13
C SER A 173 15.53 11.76 10.11
N PHE A 174 14.39 12.38 9.76
CA PHE A 174 13.22 12.38 10.62
C PHE A 174 12.56 11.00 10.72
N PHE A 175 12.54 10.21 9.64
CA PHE A 175 12.08 8.81 9.72
C PHE A 175 12.98 7.98 10.62
N GLY A 176 14.30 8.15 10.55
CA GLY A 176 15.24 7.54 11.48
C GLY A 176 14.98 7.95 12.94
N ARG A 177 14.66 9.23 13.18
CA ARG A 177 14.23 9.71 14.50
C ARG A 177 12.96 9.03 14.99
N ILE A 178 11.95 8.84 14.14
CA ILE A 178 10.71 8.13 14.52
C ILE A 178 11.03 6.72 15.01
N ASN A 179 11.92 5.98 14.31
CA ASN A 179 12.35 4.65 14.76
C ASN A 179 13.12 4.71 16.08
N ALA A 180 14.07 5.65 16.22
CA ALA A 180 14.79 5.81 17.48
C ALA A 180 13.84 6.09 18.66
N ASP A 181 12.85 6.96 18.46
CA ASP A 181 11.83 7.27 19.46
C ASP A 181 10.88 6.07 19.71
N PHE A 182 10.54 5.28 18.69
CA PHE A 182 9.79 4.03 18.82
C PHE A 182 10.53 3.00 19.69
N HIS A 183 11.82 2.77 19.40
CA HIS A 183 12.70 1.86 20.14
C HIS A 183 12.90 2.28 21.59
N ALA A 184 13.08 3.58 21.82
CA ALA A 184 13.18 4.15 23.15
C ALA A 184 11.84 4.19 23.92
N ARG A 185 10.73 3.81 23.28
CA ARG A 185 9.36 3.98 23.81
C ARG A 185 9.11 5.41 24.26
N ALA A 186 9.64 6.37 23.50
CA ALA A 186 9.51 7.78 23.80
C ALA A 186 8.03 8.19 23.79
N ALA A 187 7.70 9.16 24.64
CA ALA A 187 6.38 9.76 24.66
C ALA A 187 6.50 11.27 24.86
N ARG A 188 5.45 12.02 24.49
CA ARG A 188 5.43 13.49 24.57
C ARG A 188 6.57 14.13 23.77
N THR A 189 6.80 13.62 22.57
CA THR A 189 7.72 14.22 21.62
C THR A 189 7.11 15.52 21.06
N ALA A 190 7.91 16.33 20.36
CA ALA A 190 7.41 17.55 19.73
C ALA A 190 6.29 17.30 18.70
N TYR A 191 6.15 16.07 18.20
CA TYR A 191 5.23 15.69 17.13
C TYR A 191 4.14 14.69 17.59
N HIS A 192 4.22 14.16 18.82
CA HIS A 192 3.24 13.21 19.34
C HIS A 192 3.15 13.17 20.88
N ASP A 193 1.92 13.21 21.42
CA ASP A 193 1.67 13.27 22.88
C ASP A 193 1.73 11.90 23.60
N GLY A 194 1.46 10.81 22.87
CA GLY A 194 1.44 9.43 23.35
C GLY A 194 2.81 8.74 23.22
N GLU A 195 2.86 7.44 23.49
CA GLU A 195 4.00 6.59 23.12
C GLU A 195 4.13 6.55 21.60
N ILE A 196 5.36 6.63 21.08
CA ILE A 196 5.61 6.40 19.66
C ILE A 196 5.43 4.92 19.37
N LYS A 197 4.34 4.60 18.69
CA LYS A 197 3.99 3.30 18.11
C LYS A 197 2.90 3.49 17.08
N TYR A 198 2.66 2.48 16.23
CA TYR A 198 1.55 2.56 15.31
C TYR A 198 0.23 2.57 16.08
N ASP A 199 -0.60 3.57 15.80
CA ASP A 199 -1.97 3.64 16.27
C ASP A 199 -2.83 4.21 15.16
N TYR A 200 -3.80 3.42 14.71
CA TYR A 200 -4.65 3.77 13.57
C TYR A 200 -5.34 5.13 13.76
N LEU A 201 -5.66 5.54 15.00
CA LEU A 201 -6.30 6.81 15.34
C LEU A 201 -5.30 7.93 15.64
N LEU A 202 -4.22 7.63 16.35
CA LEU A 202 -3.39 8.65 17.00
C LEU A 202 -2.03 8.90 16.32
N PHE A 203 -1.42 7.85 15.74
CA PHE A 203 -0.11 7.88 15.09
C PHE A 203 -0.07 6.88 13.92
N ASN A 204 -0.76 7.25 12.85
CA ASN A 204 -0.90 6.46 11.62
C ASN A 204 0.06 6.95 10.51
N CYS A 205 0.01 6.31 9.34
CA CYS A 205 0.81 6.66 8.16
C CYS A 205 0.70 8.13 7.75
N ALA A 206 -0.51 8.70 7.75
CA ALA A 206 -0.71 10.10 7.38
C ALA A 206 -0.03 11.05 8.38
N LYS A 207 -0.08 10.72 9.68
CA LYS A 207 0.60 11.51 10.70
C LYS A 207 2.11 11.37 10.64
N SER A 208 2.65 10.18 10.42
CA SER A 208 4.11 10.00 10.34
C SER A 208 4.70 10.78 9.16
N ILE A 209 4.11 10.66 7.97
CA ILE A 209 4.51 11.43 6.78
C ILE A 209 4.32 12.93 7.02
N GLY A 210 3.15 13.37 7.47
CA GLY A 210 2.90 14.79 7.75
C GLY A 210 3.85 15.37 8.80
N SER A 211 4.20 14.60 9.83
CA SER A 211 5.16 15.01 10.85
C SER A 211 6.58 15.15 10.29
N ALA A 212 7.00 14.27 9.38
CA ALA A 212 8.29 14.39 8.71
C ALA A 212 8.40 15.69 7.90
N PHE A 213 7.36 16.06 7.16
CA PHE A 213 7.35 17.34 6.45
C PHE A 213 7.30 18.54 7.41
N LYS A 214 6.42 18.53 8.41
CA LYS A 214 6.24 19.67 9.32
C LYS A 214 7.45 19.89 10.23
N PHE A 215 7.93 18.84 10.88
CA PHE A 215 8.96 18.91 11.93
C PHE A 215 10.36 18.51 11.45
N GLY A 216 10.48 17.89 10.28
CA GLY A 216 11.76 17.57 9.64
C GLY A 216 12.10 18.56 8.53
N ALA A 217 11.27 18.64 7.49
CA ALA A 217 11.56 19.39 6.25
C ALA A 217 11.13 20.88 6.27
N GLY A 218 10.68 21.41 7.40
CA GLY A 218 10.35 22.84 7.54
C GLY A 218 9.03 23.25 6.87
N TYR A 219 8.03 22.38 6.85
CA TYR A 219 6.68 22.71 6.38
C TYR A 219 5.84 23.24 7.54
N GLU A 220 6.26 24.39 8.10
CA GLU A 220 5.74 24.92 9.37
C GLU A 220 4.21 25.10 9.40
N GLU A 221 3.63 25.54 8.28
CA GLU A 221 2.20 25.76 8.11
C GLU A 221 1.40 24.48 7.82
N LEU A 222 2.06 23.33 7.60
CA LEU A 222 1.37 22.07 7.34
C LEU A 222 0.58 21.66 8.59
N ALA A 223 -0.74 21.57 8.46
CA ALA A 223 -1.63 21.19 9.54
C ALA A 223 -1.60 19.67 9.77
N VAL A 224 -0.83 19.24 10.78
CA VAL A 224 -0.79 17.86 11.28
C VAL A 224 -1.52 17.82 12.62
N THR A 225 -2.61 17.04 12.70
CA THR A 225 -3.43 17.01 13.92
C THR A 225 -2.86 16.05 14.96
N SER A 226 -2.89 16.49 16.21
CA SER A 226 -2.71 15.65 17.40
C SER A 226 -3.98 15.71 18.23
N PRO A 227 -4.72 14.61 18.40
CA PRO A 227 -5.86 14.57 19.31
C PRO A 227 -5.38 14.95 20.72
N ARG A 228 -5.96 16.00 21.32
CA ARG A 228 -5.64 16.35 22.72
C ARG A 228 -6.00 15.19 23.64
N ARG A 229 -5.18 14.91 24.67
CA ARG A 229 -5.41 13.85 25.69
C ARG A 229 -6.82 13.84 26.33
N LEU A 230 -7.56 14.96 26.29
CA LEU A 230 -8.93 15.10 26.82
C LEU A 230 -10.03 14.61 25.86
N SER A 231 -9.69 14.19 24.65
CA SER A 231 -10.60 13.54 23.69
C SER A 231 -10.93 12.11 24.14
N LEU A 232 -11.67 11.97 25.25
CA LEU A 232 -11.97 10.69 25.91
C LEU A 232 -12.91 9.75 25.13
N THR A 233 -13.43 10.15 23.97
CA THR A 233 -14.30 9.30 23.16
C THR A 233 -13.63 8.88 21.85
N ARG A 234 -13.74 7.59 21.49
CA ARG A 234 -13.25 7.05 20.20
C ARG A 234 -13.77 7.85 18.99
N LEU A 235 -14.98 8.40 19.08
CA LEU A 235 -15.59 9.27 18.08
C LEU A 235 -14.79 10.56 17.85
N ALA A 236 -14.36 11.23 18.92
CA ALA A 236 -13.54 12.44 18.79
C ALA A 236 -12.13 12.13 18.26
N ALA A 237 -11.54 10.99 18.64
CA ALA A 237 -10.26 10.55 18.09
C ALA A 237 -10.36 10.22 16.59
N ALA A 238 -11.43 9.55 16.16
CA ALA A 238 -11.67 9.24 14.75
C ALA A 238 -11.85 10.50 13.88
N ALA A 239 -12.56 11.51 14.39
CA ALA A 239 -12.77 12.78 13.69
C ALA A 239 -11.52 13.66 13.57
N ASN A 240 -10.56 13.49 14.49
CA ASN A 240 -9.30 14.26 14.51
C ASN A 240 -8.11 13.52 13.89
N ALA A 241 -8.29 12.27 13.46
CA ALA A 241 -7.21 11.51 12.88
C ALA A 241 -6.82 12.05 11.51
N ASN A 242 -5.51 12.13 11.26
CA ASN A 242 -5.02 12.51 9.94
C ASN A 242 -5.44 11.44 8.92
N LEU A 243 -6.16 11.85 7.87
CA LEU A 243 -6.58 10.98 6.79
C LEU A 243 -5.51 10.94 5.68
N PRO A 244 -5.18 9.76 5.13
CA PRO A 244 -4.21 9.62 4.03
C PRO A 244 -4.47 10.58 2.87
N THR A 245 -5.67 10.54 2.26
CA THR A 245 -5.95 11.37 1.09
C THR A 245 -6.00 12.87 1.43
N GLU A 246 -6.47 13.24 2.63
CA GLU A 246 -6.45 14.64 3.08
C GLU A 246 -5.02 15.16 3.24
N MET A 247 -4.14 14.39 3.88
CA MET A 247 -2.74 14.74 4.03
C MET A 247 -2.04 14.85 2.67
N ALA A 248 -2.32 13.93 1.75
CA ALA A 248 -1.81 14.02 0.38
C ALA A 248 -2.25 15.33 -0.31
N MET A 249 -3.53 15.71 -0.22
CA MET A 249 -4.00 16.96 -0.81
C MET A 249 -3.34 18.20 -0.20
N LYS A 250 -3.08 18.19 1.12
CA LYS A 250 -2.33 19.27 1.79
C LYS A 250 -0.89 19.37 1.27
N LEU A 251 -0.19 18.25 1.16
CA LEU A 251 1.19 18.21 0.67
C LEU A 251 1.29 18.69 -0.79
N ILE A 252 0.39 18.23 -1.67
CA ILE A 252 0.33 18.69 -3.06
C ILE A 252 0.14 20.21 -3.14
N SER A 253 -0.76 20.77 -2.31
CA SER A 253 -0.95 22.22 -2.25
C SER A 253 0.30 22.95 -1.75
N GLU A 254 1.01 22.39 -0.76
CA GLU A 254 2.26 22.99 -0.25
C GLU A 254 3.39 22.94 -1.28
N TRP A 255 3.55 21.86 -2.03
CA TRP A 255 4.54 21.75 -3.09
C TRP A 255 4.29 22.75 -4.21
N SER A 256 3.03 22.91 -4.64
CA SER A 256 2.66 23.96 -5.58
C SER A 256 2.99 25.36 -5.04
N ARG A 257 2.67 25.65 -3.77
CA ARG A 257 2.98 26.95 -3.13
C ARG A 257 4.48 27.23 -3.09
N ARG A 258 5.31 26.19 -2.98
CA ARG A 258 6.77 26.25 -3.02
C ARG A 258 7.34 26.33 -4.44
N GLY A 259 6.50 26.20 -5.46
CA GLY A 259 6.90 26.24 -6.87
C GLY A 259 7.49 24.93 -7.39
N TYR A 260 7.31 23.81 -6.67
CA TYR A 260 7.74 22.50 -7.15
C TYR A 260 6.79 22.00 -8.24
N ALA A 261 7.36 21.40 -9.29
CA ALA A 261 6.55 20.79 -10.33
C ALA A 261 6.04 19.42 -9.85
N ILE A 262 4.88 19.01 -10.36
CA ILE A 262 4.17 17.82 -9.90
C ILE A 262 3.59 17.08 -11.10
N ASP A 263 3.75 15.76 -11.14
CA ASP A 263 2.95 14.88 -11.98
C ASP A 263 2.53 13.62 -11.22
N VAL A 264 1.74 12.77 -11.87
CA VAL A 264 1.16 11.57 -11.24
C VAL A 264 1.37 10.31 -12.08
N VAL A 265 1.80 9.23 -11.42
CA VAL A 265 1.84 7.88 -11.97
C VAL A 265 0.77 7.03 -11.29
N LEU A 266 0.01 6.27 -12.07
CA LEU A 266 -0.94 5.29 -11.54
C LEU A 266 -0.36 3.88 -11.68
N TYR A 267 -0.01 3.24 -10.57
CA TYR A 267 0.32 1.82 -10.53
C TYR A 267 -0.96 1.02 -10.29
N LYS A 268 -1.41 0.31 -11.32
CA LYS A 268 -2.68 -0.42 -11.27
C LYS A 268 -2.54 -1.74 -10.53
N LYS A 269 -3.56 -2.03 -9.72
CA LYS A 269 -3.72 -3.34 -9.10
C LYS A 269 -3.74 -4.45 -10.16
N TYR A 270 -2.98 -5.51 -9.94
CA TYR A 270 -3.10 -6.74 -10.72
C TYR A 270 -4.38 -7.50 -10.37
N GLY A 271 -5.26 -7.68 -11.35
CA GLY A 271 -6.56 -8.31 -11.17
C GLY A 271 -6.51 -9.83 -10.96
N GLY A 272 -5.38 -10.48 -11.23
CA GLY A 272 -5.25 -11.94 -11.21
C GLY A 272 -4.69 -12.54 -9.92
N SER A 273 -4.34 -11.75 -8.89
CA SER A 273 -3.69 -12.30 -7.68
C SER A 273 -4.64 -13.20 -6.89
N THR A 274 -4.37 -14.50 -6.87
CA THR A 274 -5.13 -15.51 -6.11
C THR A 274 -4.69 -15.61 -4.65
N TYR A 275 -3.70 -14.83 -4.24
CA TYR A 275 -3.14 -14.87 -2.89
C TYR A 275 -4.21 -14.54 -1.84
N ILE A 276 -4.30 -15.39 -0.81
CA ILE A 276 -5.13 -15.20 0.37
C ILE A 276 -4.19 -14.98 1.53
N ASP A 277 -4.34 -13.84 2.21
CA ASP A 277 -3.54 -13.53 3.39
C ASP A 277 -3.89 -14.50 4.55
N PRO A 278 -2.92 -15.30 5.02
CA PRO A 278 -3.16 -16.26 6.09
C PRO A 278 -3.43 -15.59 7.44
N HIS A 279 -3.20 -14.28 7.57
CA HIS A 279 -3.39 -13.54 8.81
C HIS A 279 -4.70 -12.74 8.87
N GLU A 280 -5.39 -12.50 7.75
CA GLU A 280 -6.70 -11.82 7.74
C GLU A 280 -7.79 -12.75 8.31
N GLU A 281 -8.70 -12.24 9.15
CA GLU A 281 -9.79 -13.04 9.73
C GLU A 281 -10.71 -13.62 8.64
N GLU A 282 -11.02 -12.81 7.63
CA GLU A 282 -11.78 -13.26 6.46
C GLU A 282 -10.85 -13.65 5.32
N LYS A 283 -10.96 -14.90 4.87
CA LYS A 283 -10.15 -15.45 3.78
C LYS A 283 -10.69 -15.03 2.43
N VAL A 284 -10.18 -13.91 1.91
CA VAL A 284 -10.52 -13.37 0.59
C VAL A 284 -9.25 -13.26 -0.25
N ALA A 285 -9.31 -13.73 -1.49
CA ALA A 285 -8.21 -13.59 -2.43
C ALA A 285 -8.04 -12.13 -2.86
N PHE A 286 -6.81 -11.69 -3.11
CA PHE A 286 -6.53 -10.31 -3.46
C PHE A 286 -7.32 -9.84 -4.68
N LYS A 287 -7.48 -10.66 -5.73
CA LYS A 287 -8.32 -10.33 -6.90
C LYS A 287 -9.76 -9.93 -6.56
N ASP A 288 -10.32 -10.49 -5.49
CA ASP A 288 -11.71 -10.29 -5.08
C ASP A 288 -11.87 -9.09 -4.11
N LEU A 289 -10.76 -8.48 -3.70
CA LEU A 289 -10.76 -7.27 -2.89
C LEU A 289 -11.10 -6.03 -3.74
N PRO A 290 -12.06 -5.20 -3.31
CA PRO A 290 -12.37 -3.95 -3.99
C PRO A 290 -11.15 -3.03 -4.14
N ASN A 291 -11.04 -2.39 -5.30
CA ASN A 291 -9.98 -1.44 -5.61
C ASN A 291 -10.55 -0.02 -5.71
N ARG A 292 -10.87 0.58 -4.57
CA ARG A 292 -11.55 1.87 -4.48
C ARG A 292 -10.62 2.94 -3.91
N PHE A 293 -10.68 4.13 -4.50
CA PHE A 293 -9.94 5.31 -4.05
C PHE A 293 -10.27 5.63 -2.58
N PRO A 294 -9.35 6.18 -1.75
CA PRO A 294 -9.62 6.39 -0.33
C PRO A 294 -10.32 7.73 -0.09
N SER A 295 -11.26 7.75 0.86
CA SER A 295 -12.00 8.96 1.21
C SER A 295 -11.09 10.07 1.75
N VAL A 296 -11.33 11.30 1.30
CA VAL A 296 -10.72 12.53 1.86
C VAL A 296 -11.40 12.94 3.17
N ARG A 297 -12.60 12.43 3.47
CA ARG A 297 -13.47 12.92 4.56
C ARG A 297 -13.72 11.93 5.68
N SER A 298 -13.52 10.65 5.42
CA SER A 298 -13.91 9.59 6.34
C SER A 298 -12.88 8.48 6.36
N ARG A 299 -12.83 7.79 7.49
CA ARG A 299 -12.08 6.55 7.64
C ARG A 299 -12.91 5.34 7.23
N ASP A 300 -14.22 5.46 7.40
CA ASP A 300 -15.17 4.41 7.13
C ASP A 300 -15.24 4.16 5.63
N PHE A 301 -14.72 3.01 5.25
CA PHE A 301 -15.10 2.36 4.02
C PHE A 301 -16.35 1.54 4.31
N ARG A 302 -17.52 2.02 3.92
CA ARG A 302 -18.69 1.14 3.87
C ARG A 302 -18.67 0.40 2.56
N ARG A 303 -18.54 -0.93 2.62
CA ARG A 303 -18.60 -1.82 1.44
C ARG A 303 -19.87 -1.62 0.61
N GLU A 304 -20.93 -1.12 1.23
CA GLU A 304 -22.24 -0.81 0.64
C GLU A 304 -22.36 0.62 0.10
N GLU A 305 -21.48 1.55 0.51
CA GLU A 305 -21.46 2.88 -0.09
C GLU A 305 -20.89 2.74 -1.50
N GLY A 306 -21.68 3.06 -2.52
CA GLY A 306 -21.21 3.15 -3.90
C GLY A 306 -20.09 4.20 -4.08
N ALA A 307 -19.71 4.46 -5.33
CA ALA A 307 -18.61 5.40 -5.63
C ALA A 307 -18.79 6.79 -5.01
N TYR A 308 -17.69 7.47 -4.66
CA TYR A 308 -17.74 8.79 -4.03
C TYR A 308 -18.35 9.84 -4.96
N ARG A 309 -19.24 10.66 -4.39
CA ARG A 309 -20.00 11.72 -5.11
C ARG A 309 -19.88 13.09 -4.45
N ASP A 310 -19.21 13.18 -3.31
CA ASP A 310 -18.98 14.45 -2.62
C ASP A 310 -17.85 15.25 -3.29
N PHE A 311 -17.87 16.55 -3.05
CA PHE A 311 -16.97 17.49 -3.70
C PHE A 311 -15.48 17.19 -3.45
N ASP A 312 -15.08 16.85 -2.22
CA ASP A 312 -13.65 16.74 -1.88
C ASP A 312 -13.04 15.48 -2.50
N ASN A 313 -13.77 14.36 -2.47
CA ASN A 313 -13.33 13.14 -3.14
C ASN A 313 -13.28 13.30 -4.67
N LEU A 314 -14.31 13.90 -5.27
CA LEU A 314 -14.31 14.17 -6.71
C LEU A 314 -13.16 15.11 -7.09
N TYR A 315 -12.91 16.16 -6.30
CA TYR A 315 -11.81 17.08 -6.52
C TYR A 315 -10.46 16.35 -6.50
N ALA A 316 -10.19 15.55 -5.48
CA ALA A 316 -8.94 14.80 -5.37
C ALA A 316 -8.74 13.84 -6.56
N MET A 317 -9.75 13.04 -6.91
CA MET A 317 -9.66 12.10 -8.02
C MET A 317 -9.45 12.81 -9.37
N TYR A 318 -10.14 13.94 -9.59
CA TYR A 318 -10.00 14.73 -10.83
C TYR A 318 -8.67 15.44 -10.92
N LEU A 319 -8.18 16.00 -9.81
CA LEU A 319 -6.85 16.63 -9.75
C LEU A 319 -5.76 15.62 -10.09
N LEU A 320 -5.74 14.47 -9.42
CA LEU A 320 -4.76 13.42 -9.66
C LEU A 320 -4.84 12.88 -11.08
N TYR A 321 -6.04 12.70 -11.62
CA TYR A 321 -6.21 12.34 -13.03
C TYR A 321 -5.62 13.41 -13.95
N ASN A 322 -5.92 14.69 -13.72
CA ASN A 322 -5.46 15.81 -14.55
C ASN A 322 -3.92 15.94 -14.53
N LEU A 323 -3.29 15.69 -13.38
CA LEU A 323 -1.83 15.64 -13.20
C LEU A 323 -1.18 14.34 -13.70
N GLY A 324 -1.97 13.34 -14.13
CA GLY A 324 -1.46 12.06 -14.59
C GLY A 324 -0.43 12.19 -15.73
N LYS A 325 0.57 11.31 -15.74
CA LYS A 325 1.52 11.15 -16.84
C LYS A 325 1.53 9.72 -17.32
N TYR A 326 1.63 8.75 -16.42
CA TYR A 326 1.66 7.32 -16.75
C TYR A 326 0.59 6.52 -16.02
N SER A 327 0.14 5.44 -16.65
CA SER A 327 -0.38 4.27 -15.93
C SER A 327 0.49 3.05 -16.19
N VAL A 328 0.92 2.39 -15.11
CA VAL A 328 1.69 1.15 -15.13
C VAL A 328 0.76 0.00 -14.74
N TRP A 329 0.84 -1.11 -15.46
CA TRP A 329 0.03 -2.31 -15.17
C TRP A 329 0.81 -3.58 -15.46
N VAL A 330 0.34 -4.71 -14.92
CA VAL A 330 0.83 -6.04 -15.27
C VAL A 330 -0.03 -6.58 -16.40
N ASN A 331 0.59 -6.88 -17.54
CA ASN A 331 -0.08 -7.55 -18.65
C ASN A 331 -0.37 -9.01 -18.27
N GLU A 332 -1.64 -9.40 -18.30
CA GLU A 332 -2.09 -10.73 -17.86
C GLU A 332 -1.54 -11.88 -18.72
N ALA A 333 -1.27 -11.63 -20.02
CA ALA A 333 -0.80 -12.65 -20.94
C ALA A 333 0.71 -12.90 -20.83
N THR A 334 1.49 -11.82 -20.63
CA THR A 334 2.97 -11.91 -20.57
C THR A 334 3.50 -11.94 -19.15
N GLN A 335 2.68 -11.58 -18.15
CA GLN A 335 3.06 -11.37 -16.75
C GLN A 335 4.14 -10.27 -16.55
N GLY A 336 4.44 -9.51 -17.60
CA GLY A 336 5.35 -8.36 -17.58
C GLY A 336 4.64 -7.06 -17.21
N LEU A 337 5.40 -6.09 -16.74
CA LEU A 337 4.95 -4.72 -16.49
C LEU A 337 4.98 -3.89 -17.78
N GLU A 338 3.99 -3.02 -17.97
CA GLU A 338 3.89 -2.14 -19.15
C GLU A 338 3.40 -0.74 -18.77
N ILE A 339 3.78 0.26 -19.57
CA ILE A 339 3.10 1.56 -19.58
C ILE A 339 1.85 1.43 -20.45
N GLU A 340 0.68 1.36 -19.83
CA GLU A 340 -0.60 1.21 -20.52
C GLU A 340 -1.02 2.52 -21.21
N LYS A 341 -0.84 3.65 -20.52
CA LYS A 341 -1.20 4.98 -21.01
C LYS A 341 -0.12 5.98 -20.66
N GLU A 342 0.10 6.88 -21.59
CA GLU A 342 0.89 8.09 -21.41
C GLU A 342 0.04 9.30 -21.77
N LYS A 343 0.20 10.39 -21.01
CA LYS A 343 -0.33 11.69 -21.36
C LYS A 343 0.59 12.80 -20.88
N GLN A 344 0.45 13.99 -21.44
CA GLN A 344 1.09 15.19 -20.91
C GLN A 344 0.35 15.65 -19.64
N PRO A 345 1.03 15.77 -18.49
CA PRO A 345 0.42 16.26 -17.27
C PRO A 345 0.06 17.75 -17.41
N MET A 346 -1.09 18.15 -16.88
CA MET A 346 -1.45 19.58 -16.80
C MET A 346 -0.60 20.28 -15.74
N ALA A 347 -0.33 21.58 -15.92
CA ALA A 347 0.22 22.39 -14.85
C ALA A 347 -0.74 22.41 -13.65
N TYR A 348 -0.21 22.48 -12.42
CA TYR A 348 -1.01 22.36 -11.20
C TYR A 348 -2.19 23.32 -11.14
N ASP A 349 -1.97 24.61 -11.41
CA ASP A 349 -3.03 25.62 -11.29
C ASP A 349 -4.19 25.37 -12.25
N GLU A 350 -3.88 24.96 -13.48
CA GLU A 350 -4.88 24.57 -14.48
C GLU A 350 -5.61 23.29 -14.06
N ALA A 351 -4.85 22.26 -13.65
CA ALA A 351 -5.39 20.99 -13.19
C ALA A 351 -6.36 21.17 -12.01
N ALA A 352 -5.98 22.00 -11.03
CA ALA A 352 -6.76 22.31 -9.84
C ALA A 352 -8.00 23.15 -10.18
N ALA A 353 -7.88 24.16 -11.05
CA ALA A 353 -9.03 24.97 -11.48
C ALA A 353 -10.08 24.13 -12.22
N LEU A 354 -9.63 23.25 -13.12
CA LEU A 354 -10.49 22.33 -13.85
C LEU A 354 -11.14 21.30 -12.93
N ALA A 355 -10.35 20.64 -12.07
CA ALA A 355 -10.84 19.67 -11.11
C ALA A 355 -11.91 20.29 -10.18
N LYS A 356 -11.67 21.51 -9.69
CA LYS A 356 -12.60 22.25 -8.83
C LYS A 356 -13.91 22.58 -9.55
N THR A 357 -13.83 23.00 -10.81
CA THR A 357 -15.02 23.31 -11.62
C THR A 357 -15.85 22.05 -11.88
N ASN A 358 -15.21 20.97 -12.30
CA ASN A 358 -15.87 19.70 -12.58
C ASN A 358 -16.46 19.08 -11.31
N ALA A 359 -15.69 18.99 -10.22
CA ALA A 359 -16.18 18.45 -8.95
C ALA A 359 -17.36 19.25 -8.38
N ARG A 360 -17.37 20.58 -8.54
CA ARG A 360 -18.51 21.43 -8.15
C ARG A 360 -19.76 21.12 -8.96
N SER A 361 -19.62 20.97 -10.27
CA SER A 361 -20.72 20.62 -11.17
C SER A 361 -21.29 19.25 -10.79
N ASP A 362 -20.41 18.24 -10.74
CA ASP A 362 -20.81 16.85 -10.62
C ASP A 362 -21.37 16.53 -9.23
N SER A 363 -20.75 17.04 -8.15
CA SER A 363 -21.29 16.86 -6.79
C SER A 363 -22.67 17.51 -6.59
N ARG A 364 -22.96 18.63 -7.28
CA ARG A 364 -24.29 19.26 -7.23
C ARG A 364 -25.32 18.41 -7.98
N SER A 365 -24.96 17.90 -9.15
CA SER A 365 -25.84 17.04 -9.95
C SER A 365 -26.14 15.73 -9.22
N TYR A 366 -25.14 15.11 -8.59
CA TYR A 366 -25.34 13.94 -7.73
C TYR A 366 -26.26 14.23 -6.55
N ARG A 367 -26.06 15.35 -5.83
CA ARG A 367 -26.92 15.74 -4.71
C ARG A 367 -28.37 15.94 -5.11
N ARG A 368 -28.60 16.40 -6.34
CA ARG A 368 -29.93 16.62 -6.91
C ARG A 368 -30.52 15.37 -7.58
N HIS A 369 -29.80 14.23 -7.56
CA HIS A 369 -30.20 12.98 -8.20
C HIS A 369 -30.54 13.15 -9.69
N LEU A 370 -29.84 14.06 -10.37
CA LEU A 370 -30.04 14.28 -11.80
C LEU A 370 -29.40 13.15 -12.61
N ARG A 371 -29.94 12.86 -13.78
CA ARG A 371 -29.24 12.08 -14.81
C ARG A 371 -28.27 13.01 -15.53
N PHE A 372 -26.99 12.70 -15.51
CA PHE A 372 -25.96 13.50 -16.16
C PHE A 372 -24.71 12.66 -16.43
N LEU A 373 -23.89 13.12 -17.38
CA LEU A 373 -22.55 12.61 -17.61
C LEU A 373 -21.55 13.38 -16.74
N PRO A 374 -20.73 12.71 -15.90
CA PRO A 374 -19.68 13.38 -15.14
C PRO A 374 -18.73 14.15 -16.06
N ARG A 375 -18.40 15.38 -15.68
CA ARG A 375 -17.47 16.23 -16.44
C ARG A 375 -16.02 15.89 -16.17
N GLY A 376 -15.70 15.44 -14.95
CA GLY A 376 -14.35 15.00 -14.60
C GLY A 376 -14.16 13.50 -14.74
N ILE A 377 -12.91 13.10 -14.97
CA ILE A 377 -12.50 11.69 -15.05
C ILE A 377 -11.85 11.30 -13.72
N ARG A 378 -12.35 10.24 -13.08
CA ARG A 378 -11.81 9.75 -11.81
C ARG A 378 -10.58 8.89 -12.06
N ILE A 379 -9.54 9.10 -11.27
CA ILE A 379 -8.39 8.18 -11.22
C ILE A 379 -8.77 6.90 -10.45
N GLY A 380 -8.22 5.75 -10.87
CA GLY A 380 -8.23 4.52 -10.08
C GLY A 380 -9.55 3.72 -10.05
N GLU A 381 -10.69 4.31 -10.39
CA GLU A 381 -11.95 3.59 -10.60
C GLU A 381 -12.03 3.17 -12.08
N ALA A 382 -12.44 1.92 -12.36
CA ALA A 382 -12.89 1.58 -13.71
C ALA A 382 -14.00 2.59 -14.08
N PRO A 383 -13.95 3.23 -15.26
CA PRO A 383 -14.98 4.17 -15.65
C PRO A 383 -16.31 3.42 -15.63
N ASP A 384 -17.14 3.72 -14.63
CA ASP A 384 -18.47 3.19 -14.52
C ASP A 384 -19.29 3.74 -15.69
N ASN A 385 -19.30 2.97 -16.77
CA ASN A 385 -20.00 3.29 -18.01
C ASN A 385 -21.52 3.04 -17.91
N SER A 386 -22.08 2.83 -16.70
CA SER A 386 -23.52 2.56 -16.52
C SER A 386 -24.45 3.72 -16.91
N HIS A 387 -23.93 4.89 -17.29
CA HIS A 387 -24.73 6.02 -17.77
C HIS A 387 -24.24 6.67 -19.08
N LEU A 388 -23.42 5.98 -19.88
CA LEU A 388 -22.79 6.54 -21.08
C LEU A 388 -23.70 6.65 -22.34
N TYR A 389 -25.01 6.42 -22.20
CA TYR A 389 -25.96 6.57 -23.30
C TYR A 389 -27.13 7.47 -22.90
N ASP A 390 -26.91 8.78 -22.97
CA ASP A 390 -27.95 9.73 -23.40
C ASP A 390 -27.29 11.02 -23.91
N TYR A 391 -26.54 10.89 -25.01
CA TYR A 391 -26.21 12.04 -25.84
C TYR A 391 -27.38 12.30 -26.79
N THR A 392 -28.38 13.05 -26.33
CA THR A 392 -29.18 13.83 -27.28
C THR A 392 -28.41 15.12 -27.55
N HIS A 393 -27.80 15.17 -28.74
CA HIS A 393 -27.29 16.39 -29.33
C HIS A 393 -28.40 17.44 -29.37
N GLY A 394 -28.16 18.59 -28.74
CA GLY A 394 -29.07 19.73 -28.85
C GLY A 394 -28.89 20.68 -27.67
N GLY A 395 -27.89 21.55 -27.76
CA GLY A 395 -27.82 22.69 -26.86
C GLY A 395 -29.09 23.53 -26.96
N LYS A 396 -29.92 23.47 -25.92
CA LYS A 396 -30.71 24.55 -25.32
C LYS A 396 -31.52 23.94 -24.18
N ALA A 397 -31.38 24.51 -22.98
CA ALA A 397 -32.31 24.28 -21.88
C ALA A 397 -33.28 25.46 -21.86
N ASP A 398 -34.58 25.16 -21.90
CA ASP A 398 -35.57 25.99 -21.23
C ASP A 398 -35.42 25.83 -19.71
#